data_AF-A0A151ETC7-F1
#
_entry.id   AF-A0A151ETC7-F1
#
_cell.length_a   1.000
_cell.length_b   1.000
_cell.length_c   1.000
_cell.angle_alpha   90.00
_cell.angle_beta   90.00
_cell.angle_gamma   90.00
#
_symmetry.space_group_name_H-M   'P 1'
#
loop_
_entity.id
_entity.type
_entity.pdbx_description
1 polymer ?
#
loop_
_entity_poly.entity_id
_entity_poly.type
_entity_poly.pdbx_seq_one_letter_code
_entity_poly.pdbx_strand_id
1 'polypeptide(L)'
;MNQEFKKIVNIRSYYYKGELHKPTMAFPNFEHKYSEASLVSQEDFWNYREKRGELSTFTIPEGVIFCYRKTLVEHVLLTYETTAIEEFLGKMYLLHETQDRIALIGEFGFGNYC
;
A
#
# COMPACT_ATOMS: atom_id res chain seq x y z
N MET A 1 -24.07 23.17 14.53
CA MET A 1 -22.99 22.53 13.75
C MET A 1 -22.85 21.10 14.25
N ASN A 2 -23.04 20.13 13.34
CA ASN A 2 -23.78 18.90 13.59
C ASN A 2 -22.96 17.80 14.31
N GLN A 3 -23.54 17.16 15.33
CA GLN A 3 -22.94 16.06 16.11
C GLN A 3 -22.61 14.79 15.28
N GLU A 4 -23.06 14.74 14.03
CA GLU A 4 -22.85 13.64 13.10
C GLU A 4 -21.38 13.45 12.65
N PHE A 5 -20.52 14.47 12.72
CA PHE A 5 -19.10 14.35 12.33
C PHE A 5 -18.21 13.63 13.35
N LYS A 6 -18.66 13.46 14.61
CA LYS A 6 -17.93 12.67 15.61
C LYS A 6 -18.16 11.15 15.48
N LYS A 7 -19.06 10.71 14.59
CA LYS A 7 -19.37 9.28 14.39
C LYS A 7 -18.42 8.54 13.44
N ILE A 8 -17.65 9.25 12.60
CA ILE A 8 -16.82 8.60 11.57
C ILE A 8 -15.45 8.15 12.10
N VAL A 9 -15.03 8.63 13.27
CA VAL A 9 -13.79 8.18 13.94
C VAL A 9 -14.13 7.39 15.21
N ASN A 10 -15.04 6.42 15.08
CA ASN A 10 -15.30 5.44 16.13
C ASN A 10 -14.94 4.06 15.58
N ILE A 11 -13.64 3.78 15.56
CA ILE A 11 -13.09 2.46 15.28
C ILE A 11 -13.59 1.54 16.40
N ARG A 12 -14.74 0.89 16.16
CA ARG A 12 -15.21 -0.22 16.98
C ARG A 12 -14.21 -1.36 16.82
N SER A 13 -13.30 -1.45 17.76
CA SER A 13 -12.57 -2.65 18.08
C SER A 13 -13.57 -3.77 18.39
N TYR A 14 -13.76 -4.69 17.45
CA TYR A 14 -14.49 -5.92 17.70
C TYR A 14 -13.61 -6.81 18.59
N TYR A 15 -13.81 -6.70 19.91
CA TYR A 15 -13.23 -7.64 20.87
C TYR A 15 -14.14 -8.87 20.98
N TYR A 16 -13.57 -10.04 20.68
CA TYR A 16 -14.19 -11.35 20.90
C TYR A 16 -14.55 -11.53 22.37
N LYS A 17 -15.77 -12.02 22.65
CA LYS A 17 -16.17 -12.56 23.95
C LYS A 17 -15.44 -13.89 24.17
N GLY A 18 -14.32 -13.83 24.87
CA GLY A 18 -13.52 -14.96 25.32
C GLY A 18 -12.39 -14.42 26.20
N GLU A 19 -12.06 -15.11 27.28
CA GLU A 19 -11.12 -14.66 28.31
C GLU A 19 -9.83 -14.07 27.71
N LEU A 20 -9.34 -12.98 28.30
CA LEU A 20 -8.18 -12.20 27.87
C LEU A 20 -6.89 -13.05 27.92
N HIS A 21 -6.62 -13.82 26.86
CA HIS A 21 -5.24 -14.11 26.49
C HIS A 21 -4.64 -12.82 25.94
N LYS A 22 -3.87 -12.14 26.80
CA LYS A 22 -3.01 -11.00 26.45
C LYS A 22 -2.09 -11.48 25.30
N PRO A 23 -2.22 -10.98 24.07
CA PRO A 23 -1.36 -11.43 22.99
C PRO A 23 0.09 -11.11 23.38
N THR A 24 0.92 -12.14 23.47
CA THR A 24 2.35 -12.01 23.72
C THR A 24 2.98 -11.33 22.50
N MET A 25 3.14 -10.01 22.65
CA MET A 25 3.74 -9.03 21.74
C MET A 25 2.91 -8.64 20.51
N ALA A 26 1.95 -7.73 20.72
CA ALA A 26 1.75 -6.68 19.73
C ALA A 26 3.05 -5.84 19.65
N PHE A 27 3.48 -5.50 18.43
CA PHE A 27 4.63 -4.62 18.22
C PHE A 27 4.53 -3.40 19.16
N PRO A 28 5.57 -3.07 19.95
CA PRO A 28 5.44 -2.03 20.97
C PRO A 28 5.16 -0.68 20.29
N ASN A 29 3.91 -0.24 20.42
CA ASN A 29 3.44 1.04 19.91
C ASN A 29 3.43 2.04 21.06
N PHE A 30 4.61 2.58 21.40
CA PHE A 30 4.75 3.60 22.42
C PHE A 30 4.21 4.94 21.92
N GLU A 31 3.65 5.76 22.80
CA GLU A 31 3.14 7.10 22.48
C GLU A 31 4.21 7.98 21.81
N HIS A 32 5.46 7.83 22.21
CA HIS A 32 6.60 8.60 21.70
C HIS A 32 7.45 7.83 20.69
N LYS A 33 6.93 6.77 20.06
CA LYS A 33 7.69 5.95 19.10
C LYS A 33 8.28 6.75 17.92
N TYR A 34 7.66 7.88 17.58
CA TYR A 34 8.05 8.75 16.48
C TYR A 34 8.52 10.14 16.94
N SER A 35 8.91 10.31 18.21
CA SER A 35 9.34 11.62 18.75
C SER A 35 10.73 12.04 18.30
N GLU A 36 11.59 11.07 17.98
CA GLU A 36 12.96 11.31 17.53
C GLU A 36 13.01 11.51 16.02
N ALA A 37 14.02 12.26 15.56
CA ALA A 37 14.28 12.40 14.14
C ALA A 37 14.62 11.03 13.51
N SER A 38 14.06 10.77 12.32
CA SER A 38 14.41 9.57 11.57
C SER A 38 15.86 9.64 11.11
N LEU A 39 16.60 8.53 11.26
CA LEU A 39 17.96 8.39 10.72
C LEU A 39 17.98 8.37 9.19
N VAL A 40 16.88 7.94 8.57
CA VAL A 40 16.69 7.88 7.12
C VAL A 40 15.35 8.49 6.79
N SER A 41 15.35 9.58 6.05
CA SER A 41 14.12 10.20 5.54
C SER A 41 13.61 9.48 4.29
N GLN A 42 12.38 9.79 3.90
CA GLN A 42 11.81 9.31 2.63
C GLN A 42 12.62 9.82 1.43
N GLU A 43 13.12 11.07 1.52
CA GLU A 43 13.95 11.70 0.51
C GLU A 43 15.31 11.01 0.38
N ASP A 44 15.95 10.66 1.50
CA ASP A 44 17.21 9.90 1.49
C ASP A 44 17.06 8.57 0.76
N PHE A 45 15.95 7.86 1.02
CA PHE A 45 15.65 6.60 0.36
C PHE A 45 15.40 6.78 -1.14
N TRP A 46 14.66 7.81 -1.54
CA TRP A 46 14.42 8.13 -2.95
C TRP A 46 15.72 8.47 -3.69
N ASN A 47 16.53 9.36 -3.12
CA ASN A 47 17.83 9.77 -3.66
C ASN A 47 18.80 8.59 -3.77
N TYR A 48 18.75 7.65 -2.81
CA TYR A 48 19.55 6.42 -2.86
C TYR A 48 19.16 5.53 -4.06
N ARG A 49 17.87 5.34 -4.31
CA ARG A 49 17.38 4.53 -5.45
C ARG A 49 17.69 5.19 -6.79
N GLU A 50 17.52 6.50 -6.90
CA GLU A 50 17.87 7.27 -8.08
C GLU A 50 19.35 7.10 -8.45
N LYS A 51 20.25 7.27 -7.47
CA LYS A 51 21.70 7.10 -7.66
C LYS A 51 22.12 5.70 -8.11
N ARG A 52 21.31 4.69 -7.82
CA ARG A 52 21.54 3.30 -8.23
C ARG A 52 20.92 2.96 -9.59
N GLY A 53 20.20 3.89 -10.21
CA GLY A 53 19.50 3.66 -11.46
C GLY A 53 18.31 2.71 -11.31
N GLU A 54 17.73 2.62 -10.11
CA GLU A 54 16.61 1.71 -9.78
C GLU A 54 15.23 2.36 -10.02
N LEU A 55 15.18 3.47 -10.77
CA LEU A 55 13.97 4.20 -11.12
C LEU A 55 13.82 4.17 -12.64
N SER A 56 12.83 3.43 -13.14
CA SER A 56 12.46 3.46 -14.55
C SER A 56 11.77 4.76 -14.92
N THR A 57 11.84 5.11 -16.20
CA THR A 57 11.02 6.19 -16.76
C THR A 57 9.73 5.59 -17.28
N PHE A 58 8.60 6.10 -16.81
CA PHE A 58 7.27 5.68 -17.25
C PHE A 58 6.30 6.86 -17.17
N THR A 59 5.18 6.75 -17.89
CA THR A 59 4.10 7.74 -17.84
C THR A 59 3.47 7.72 -16.45
N ILE A 60 3.50 8.84 -15.74
CA ILE A 60 2.86 8.94 -14.43
C ILE A 60 1.34 8.80 -14.63
N PRO A 61 0.70 7.77 -14.02
CA PRO A 61 -0.74 7.58 -14.17
C PRO A 61 -1.51 8.71 -13.47
N GLU A 62 -2.63 9.12 -14.06
CA GLU A 62 -3.58 10.07 -13.46
C GLU A 62 -4.37 9.43 -12.30
N GLY A 63 -4.50 8.10 -12.31
CA GLY A 63 -5.25 7.35 -11.29
C GLY A 63 -4.66 5.99 -10.99
N VAL A 64 -4.87 5.53 -9.76
CA VAL A 64 -4.37 4.25 -9.27
C VAL A 64 -5.50 3.45 -8.63
N ILE A 65 -5.63 2.18 -9.03
CA ILE A 65 -6.54 1.19 -8.46
C ILE A 65 -5.74 0.28 -7.53
N PHE A 66 -6.06 0.30 -6.24
CA PHE A 66 -5.51 -0.65 -5.27
C PHE A 66 -6.28 -1.97 -5.29
N CYS A 67 -5.61 -3.04 -5.68
CA CYS A 67 -6.19 -4.37 -5.77
C CYS A 67 -5.56 -5.32 -4.74
N TYR A 68 -6.31 -5.58 -3.67
CA TYR A 68 -5.85 -6.41 -2.56
C TYR A 68 -6.04 -7.92 -2.77
N ARG A 69 -6.89 -8.33 -3.72
CA ARG A 69 -7.16 -9.75 -4.00
C ARG A 69 -6.29 -10.22 -5.15
N LYS A 70 -5.45 -11.23 -4.91
CA LYS A 70 -4.59 -11.80 -5.94
C LYS A 70 -5.36 -12.28 -7.16
N THR A 71 -6.47 -12.97 -6.96
CA THR A 71 -7.30 -13.50 -8.06
C THR A 71 -7.87 -12.40 -8.96
N LEU A 72 -8.12 -11.20 -8.42
CA LEU A 72 -8.59 -10.07 -9.21
C LEU A 72 -7.43 -9.43 -10.00
N VAL A 73 -6.23 -9.34 -9.42
CA VAL A 73 -5.02 -8.95 -10.16
C VAL A 73 -4.79 -9.91 -11.32
N GLU A 74 -4.76 -11.21 -11.05
CA GLU A 74 -4.58 -12.26 -12.06
C GLU A 74 -5.63 -12.15 -13.18
N HIS A 75 -6.90 -11.93 -12.82
CA HIS A 75 -7.96 -11.73 -13.80
C HIS A 75 -7.72 -10.50 -14.69
N VAL A 76 -7.31 -9.37 -14.11
CA VAL A 76 -7.00 -8.16 -14.89
C VAL A 76 -5.81 -8.40 -15.82
N LEU A 77 -4.74 -9.01 -15.35
CA LEU A 77 -3.54 -9.30 -16.17
C LEU A 77 -3.81 -10.29 -17.31
N LEU A 78 -4.81 -11.16 -17.16
CA LEU A 78 -5.25 -12.07 -18.22
C LEU A 78 -6.21 -11.41 -19.22
N THR A 79 -6.89 -10.34 -18.82
CA THR A 79 -7.96 -9.71 -19.60
C THR A 79 -7.48 -8.46 -20.36
N TYR A 80 -6.53 -7.73 -19.77
CA TYR A 80 -6.07 -6.44 -20.29
C TYR A 80 -4.58 -6.48 -20.60
N GLU A 81 -4.20 -5.75 -21.64
CA GLU A 81 -2.79 -5.53 -21.94
C GLU A 81 -2.21 -4.52 -20.94
N THR A 82 -1.08 -4.88 -20.34
CA THR A 82 -0.46 -4.07 -19.29
C THR A 82 1.06 -4.05 -19.39
N THR A 83 1.66 -2.95 -18.93
CA THR A 83 3.11 -2.87 -18.66
C THR A 83 3.35 -2.91 -17.16
N ALA A 84 4.17 -3.86 -16.70
CA ALA A 84 4.56 -3.97 -15.30
C ALA A 84 5.68 -2.96 -14.95
N ILE A 85 5.51 -2.28 -13.82
CA ILE A 85 6.47 -1.35 -13.20
C ILE A 85 6.79 -1.92 -11.81
N GLU A 86 8.02 -2.39 -11.63
CA GLU A 86 8.46 -3.12 -10.43
C GLU A 86 9.08 -2.20 -9.36
N GLU A 87 9.18 -0.91 -9.65
CA GLU A 87 9.88 0.08 -8.83
C GLU A 87 9.01 0.68 -7.70
N PHE A 88 7.76 0.23 -7.56
CA PHE A 88 6.80 0.79 -6.59
C PHE A 88 6.43 -0.21 -5.48
N LEU A 89 5.66 0.22 -4.49
CA LEU A 89 5.15 -0.66 -3.43
C LEU A 89 4.27 -1.77 -4.02
N GLY A 90 4.72 -3.02 -3.96
CA GLY A 90 4.05 -4.14 -4.62
C GLY A 90 4.43 -4.21 -6.10
N LYS A 91 3.50 -4.63 -6.96
CA LYS A 91 3.65 -4.51 -8.42
C LYS A 91 2.61 -3.56 -8.96
N MET A 92 3.04 -2.64 -9.81
CA MET A 92 2.18 -1.71 -10.52
C MET A 92 2.07 -2.12 -11.98
N TYR A 93 0.89 -1.98 -12.57
CA TYR A 93 0.59 -2.34 -13.94
C TYR A 93 -0.14 -1.20 -14.63
N LEU A 94 0.46 -0.60 -15.67
CA LEU A 94 -0.18 0.42 -16.48
C LEU A 94 -1.20 -0.23 -17.41
N LEU A 95 -2.44 0.26 -17.45
CA LEU A 95 -3.51 -0.28 -18.29
C LEU A 95 -3.49 0.40 -19.66
N HIS A 96 -3.11 -0.33 -20.70
CA HIS A 96 -2.92 0.25 -22.05
C HIS A 96 -4.22 0.76 -22.67
N GLU A 97 -5.37 0.14 -22.34
CA GLU A 97 -6.69 0.62 -22.79
C GLU A 97 -7.01 2.05 -22.34
N THR A 98 -6.36 2.49 -21.25
CA THR A 98 -6.53 3.84 -20.69
C THR A 98 -5.49 4.83 -21.21
N GLN A 99 -4.66 4.42 -22.18
CA GLN A 99 -3.46 5.14 -22.62
C GLN A 99 -2.49 5.39 -21.46
N ASP A 100 -2.29 4.37 -20.62
CA ASP A 100 -1.42 4.39 -19.43
C ASP A 100 -1.82 5.41 -18.34
N ARG A 101 -3.00 6.00 -18.43
CA ARG A 101 -3.49 6.98 -17.45
C ARG A 101 -3.97 6.33 -16.16
N ILE A 102 -4.33 5.06 -16.19
CA ILE A 102 -4.74 4.30 -15.00
C ILE A 102 -3.75 3.16 -14.76
N ALA A 103 -3.31 3.05 -13.51
CA ALA A 103 -2.50 1.93 -13.05
C ALA A 103 -3.27 1.04 -12.06
N LEU A 104 -3.02 -0.26 -12.11
CA LEU A 104 -3.40 -1.21 -11.07
C LEU A 104 -2.18 -1.45 -10.17
N ILE A 105 -2.33 -1.34 -8.85
CA ILE A 105 -1.31 -1.80 -7.91
C ILE A 105 -1.85 -2.98 -7.15
N GLY A 106 -1.09 -4.07 -7.14
CA GLY A 106 -1.42 -5.30 -6.43
C GLY A 106 -0.17 -5.98 -5.88
N GLU A 107 -0.35 -7.23 -5.45
CA GLU A 107 0.75 -8.04 -4.91
C GLU A 107 1.48 -7.36 -3.74
N PHE A 108 0.72 -6.72 -2.85
CA PHE A 108 1.25 -6.09 -1.64
C PHE A 108 1.79 -7.16 -0.67
N GLY A 109 3.12 -7.24 -0.53
CA GLY A 109 3.79 -7.95 0.57
C GLY A 109 4.50 -9.26 0.20
N PHE A 110 5.45 -9.66 1.04
CA PHE A 110 6.09 -10.99 0.99
C PHE A 110 5.14 -12.04 1.59
N GLY A 111 4.27 -12.60 0.76
CA GLY A 111 3.37 -13.66 1.17
C GLY A 111 2.24 -13.82 0.16
N ASN A 112 2.49 -14.64 -0.87
CA ASN A 112 1.56 -15.01 -1.94
C ASN A 112 0.31 -15.81 -1.46
N TYR A 113 -0.16 -15.60 -0.24
CA TYR A 113 -1.24 -16.32 0.41
C TYR A 113 -2.37 -15.38 0.82
N CYS A 114 -3.03 -14.71 -0.13
CA CYS A 114 -4.39 -14.15 0.03
C CYS A 114 -5.07 -14.02 -1.33
#